data_AF-F4G844-F1
#
_entry.id   AF-F4G844-F1
#
_cell.length_a   1.000
_cell.length_b   1.000
_cell.length_c   1.000
_cell.angle_alpha   90.00
_cell.angle_beta   90.00
_cell.angle_gamma   90.00
#
_symmetry.space_group_name_H-M   'P 1'
#
loop_
_entity.id
_entity.type
_entity.pdbx_description
1 polymer ?
#
loop_
_entity_poly.entity_id
_entity_poly.type
_entity_poly.pdbx_seq_one_letter_code
_entity_poly.pdbx_strand_id
1 'polypeptide(L)'
;MALNLAKAVIGYLKERPEEKFTARQIAEWVFATYPDECQEKRANSRGDYIKSDADLVQQLVAEISSQRPRMQTKHPELKTTEGRPRKYYYSERSDSAEVAAVESEGTSAAADASALKIDEHALYPLLSQYLWEEFGVFSKRIDEKRSSNKRGPNGNRWLYPDVVGMEDLGKEWHREVRDCVTQYSDKRTKLWSFEVKLLINRSNVRECFFQAVSNSSWANFGYLVAAELGGTDTLKELRMLFAAHGIGFIKLDVDNPADSQVLIPARERDEIDWDMANRLATENRDFLEYVKLVKQFYQTGEARPADWDVPETGD
;
A
#
# COMPACT_ATOMS: atom_id res chain seq x y z
N MET A 1 40.63 14.12 3.60
CA MET A 1 40.57 13.35 2.32
C MET A 1 39.09 13.37 1.94
N ALA A 2 38.71 13.82 0.74
CA ALA A 2 37.28 14.07 0.48
C ALA A 2 36.43 12.79 0.57
N LEU A 3 35.38 12.81 1.40
CA LEU A 3 34.45 11.69 1.58
C LEU A 3 33.84 11.26 0.25
N ASN A 4 34.07 10.00 -0.14
CA ASN A 4 33.35 9.39 -1.25
C ASN A 4 32.00 8.86 -0.74
N LEU A 5 31.00 9.74 -0.71
CA LEU A 5 29.67 9.46 -0.17
C LEU A 5 29.04 8.20 -0.79
N ALA A 6 29.10 8.05 -2.11
CA ALA A 6 28.56 6.87 -2.78
C ALA A 6 29.19 5.56 -2.30
N LYS A 7 30.53 5.55 -2.11
CA LYS A 7 31.24 4.37 -1.59
C LYS A 7 30.84 4.07 -0.14
N ALA A 8 30.71 5.09 0.69
CA ALA A 8 30.29 4.95 2.08
C ALA A 8 28.87 4.41 2.21
N VAL A 9 27.92 4.96 1.44
CA VAL A 9 26.52 4.50 1.40
C VAL A 9 26.43 3.03 0.99
N ILE A 10 27.11 2.65 -0.10
CA ILE A 10 27.10 1.25 -0.56
C ILE A 10 27.75 0.33 0.47
N GLY A 11 28.86 0.73 1.10
CA GLY A 11 29.50 -0.03 2.16
C GLY A 11 28.56 -0.27 3.35
N TYR A 12 27.91 0.80 3.83
CA TYR A 12 26.96 0.74 4.94
C TYR A 12 25.81 -0.24 4.69
N LEU A 13 25.23 -0.21 3.49
CA LEU A 13 24.11 -1.09 3.12
C LEU A 13 24.59 -2.52 2.88
N LYS A 14 25.80 -2.74 2.37
CA LYS A 14 26.38 -4.09 2.19
C LYS A 14 26.63 -4.81 3.52
N GLU A 15 26.98 -4.08 4.56
CA GLU A 15 27.16 -4.63 5.91
C GLU A 15 25.82 -5.01 6.58
N ARG A 16 24.71 -4.51 6.05
CA ARG A 16 23.34 -4.66 6.58
C ARG A 16 22.39 -5.08 5.45
N PRO A 17 22.58 -6.27 4.86
CA PRO A 17 21.75 -6.72 3.75
C PRO A 17 20.28 -6.81 4.17
N GLU A 18 19.37 -6.54 3.23
CA GLU A 18 17.91 -6.51 3.42
C GLU A 18 17.36 -5.43 4.39
N GLU A 19 18.20 -4.83 5.24
CA GLU A 19 17.79 -3.71 6.09
C GLU A 19 17.54 -2.44 5.27
N LYS A 20 16.42 -1.78 5.58
CA LYS A 20 15.87 -0.67 4.80
C LYS A 20 16.04 0.64 5.55
N PHE A 21 16.82 1.56 4.98
CA PHE A 21 17.11 2.86 5.60
C PHE A 21 16.63 4.02 4.74
N THR A 22 16.07 5.04 5.38
CA THR A 22 15.82 6.32 4.71
C THR A 22 17.14 7.03 4.40
N ALA A 23 17.15 7.92 3.40
CA ALA A 23 18.32 8.76 3.12
C ALA A 23 18.78 9.56 4.36
N ARG A 24 17.84 9.92 5.24
CA ARG A 24 18.13 10.63 6.50
C ARG A 24 18.89 9.76 7.50
N GLN A 25 18.42 8.54 7.74
CA GLN A 25 19.14 7.60 8.62
C GLN A 25 20.57 7.32 8.12
N ILE A 26 20.74 7.16 6.80
CA ILE A 26 22.07 6.98 6.21
C ILE A 26 22.92 8.25 6.38
N ALA A 27 22.34 9.44 6.17
CA ALA A 27 23.04 10.71 6.35
C ALA A 27 23.47 10.94 7.81
N GLU A 28 22.62 10.62 8.78
CA GLU A 28 22.91 10.68 10.21
C GLU A 28 24.05 9.71 10.58
N TRP A 29 24.02 8.49 10.03
CA TRP A 29 25.13 7.54 10.19
C TRP A 29 26.44 8.06 9.57
N VAL A 30 26.40 8.62 8.36
CA VAL A 30 27.57 9.22 7.71
C VAL A 30 28.15 10.34 8.57
N PHE A 31 27.29 11.23 9.08
CA PHE A 31 27.69 12.34 9.93
C PHE A 31 28.37 11.87 11.22
N ALA A 32 27.85 10.81 11.85
CA ALA A 32 28.45 10.23 13.05
C ALA A 32 29.76 9.47 12.78
N THR A 33 29.88 8.82 11.62
CA THR A 33 31.01 7.91 11.30
C THR A 33 32.19 8.65 10.67
N TYR A 34 31.95 9.73 9.93
CA TYR A 34 32.95 10.50 9.19
C TYR A 34 32.96 11.98 9.61
N PRO A 35 33.21 12.29 10.90
CA PRO A 35 33.08 13.65 11.43
C PRO A 35 34.09 14.63 10.81
N ASP A 36 35.33 14.20 10.59
CA ASP A 36 36.40 15.04 10.04
C ASP A 36 36.10 15.44 8.59
N GLU A 37 35.66 14.48 7.76
CA GLU A 37 35.28 14.75 6.38
C GLU A 37 34.00 15.59 6.29
N CYS A 38 33.06 15.42 7.23
CA CYS A 38 31.88 16.26 7.34
C CYS A 38 32.24 17.71 7.70
N GLN A 39 33.21 17.92 8.59
CA GLN A 39 33.74 19.25 8.92
C GLN A 39 34.48 19.87 7.73
N GLU A 40 35.35 19.13 7.04
CA GLU A 40 36.01 19.58 5.80
C GLU A 40 34.97 20.03 4.77
N LYS A 41 33.88 19.27 4.62
CA LYS A 41 32.79 19.59 3.68
C LYS A 41 32.05 20.86 4.08
N ARG A 42 31.76 21.05 5.37
CA ARG A 42 31.14 22.27 5.89
C ARG A 42 32.03 23.49 5.64
N ALA A 43 33.33 23.38 5.91
CA ALA A 43 34.29 24.46 5.68
C ALA A 43 34.45 24.82 4.19
N ASN A 44 34.35 23.84 3.29
CA ASN A 44 34.50 24.02 1.85
C ASN A 44 33.21 24.49 1.14
N SER A 45 32.08 24.50 1.84
CA SER A 45 30.80 24.88 1.24
C SER A 45 30.74 26.38 1.00
N ARG A 46 30.66 26.77 -0.28
CA ARG A 46 30.59 28.18 -0.70
C ARG A 46 29.17 28.70 -0.55
N GLY A 47 29.02 29.73 0.26
CA GLY A 47 27.73 30.33 0.60
C GLY A 47 27.29 29.87 1.99
N ASP A 48 26.70 30.80 2.74
CA ASP A 48 26.32 30.68 4.15
C ASP A 48 25.12 29.71 4.36
N TYR A 49 25.08 28.59 3.64
CA TYR A 49 23.94 27.66 3.59
C TYR A 49 23.99 26.56 4.66
N ILE A 50 25.17 26.20 5.17
CA ILE A 50 25.33 25.17 6.22
C ILE A 50 25.66 25.86 7.54
N LYS A 51 24.62 26.26 8.27
CA LYS A 51 24.76 26.99 9.53
C LYS A 51 24.75 26.06 10.74
N SER A 52 24.14 24.90 10.59
CA SER A 52 23.96 23.90 11.64
C SER A 52 24.31 22.49 11.15
N ASP A 53 24.44 21.56 12.11
CA ASP A 53 24.62 20.14 11.80
C ASP A 53 23.40 19.57 11.08
N ALA A 54 22.20 20.08 11.39
CA ALA A 54 20.97 19.73 10.69
C ALA A 54 21.02 20.11 9.20
N ASP A 55 21.59 21.28 8.86
CA ASP A 55 21.75 21.69 7.46
C ASP A 55 22.72 20.76 6.71
N LEU A 56 23.78 20.31 7.38
CA LEU A 56 24.74 19.37 6.80
C LEU A 56 24.11 18.00 6.56
N VAL A 57 23.35 17.47 7.54
CA VAL A 57 22.59 16.23 7.37
C VAL A 57 21.60 16.37 6.21
N GLN A 58 20.88 17.49 6.12
CA GLN A 58 19.95 17.73 5.02
C GLN A 58 20.64 17.79 3.66
N GLN A 59 21.84 18.35 3.58
CA GLN A 59 22.65 18.32 2.36
C GLN A 59 23.07 16.89 2.01
N LEU A 60 23.51 16.10 2.98
CA LEU A 60 23.86 14.69 2.75
C LEU A 60 22.64 13.90 2.24
N VAL A 61 21.45 14.13 2.80
CA VAL A 61 20.19 13.54 2.32
C VAL A 61 19.94 13.86 0.84
N ALA A 62 20.10 15.13 0.46
CA ALA A 62 19.92 15.58 -0.92
C ALA A 62 20.95 14.95 -1.87
N GLU A 63 22.21 14.83 -1.44
CA GLU A 63 23.27 14.20 -2.21
C GLU A 63 23.07 12.69 -2.39
N ILE A 64 22.69 11.96 -1.33
CA ILE A 64 22.35 10.53 -1.43
C ILE A 64 21.24 10.32 -2.46
N SER A 65 20.20 11.16 -2.38
CA SER A 65 19.04 11.08 -3.27
C SER A 65 19.38 11.40 -4.73
N SER A 66 20.20 12.43 -4.96
CA SER A 66 20.63 12.83 -6.31
C SER A 66 21.63 11.86 -6.94
N GLN A 67 22.50 11.24 -6.14
CA GLN A 67 23.49 10.26 -6.62
C GLN A 67 22.89 8.87 -6.86
N ARG A 68 21.66 8.60 -6.36
CA ARG A 68 20.99 7.29 -6.48
C ARG A 68 21.05 6.69 -7.88
N PRO A 69 20.64 7.37 -8.99
CA PRO A 69 20.65 6.73 -10.30
C PRO A 69 22.04 6.23 -10.70
N ARG A 70 23.08 7.03 -10.42
CA ARG A 70 24.47 6.66 -10.70
C ARG A 70 24.96 5.51 -9.82
N MET A 71 24.55 5.48 -8.55
CA MET A 71 24.87 4.37 -7.64
C MET A 71 24.22 3.07 -8.12
N GLN A 72 22.94 3.10 -8.50
CA GLN A 72 22.21 1.92 -8.98
C GLN A 72 22.76 1.39 -10.32
N THR A 73 23.25 2.26 -11.22
CA THR A 73 23.94 1.81 -12.45
C THR A 73 25.22 1.04 -12.15
N LYS A 74 25.95 1.43 -11.10
CA LYS A 74 27.21 0.77 -10.70
C LYS A 74 27.01 -0.45 -9.80
N HIS A 75 25.94 -0.43 -9.01
CA HIS A 75 25.58 -1.45 -8.04
C HIS A 75 24.09 -1.78 -8.23
N PRO A 76 23.76 -2.69 -9.17
CA PRO A 76 22.38 -3.12 -9.40
C PRO A 76 21.70 -3.72 -8.16
N GLU A 77 22.49 -4.19 -7.20
CA GLU A 77 22.06 -4.72 -5.90
C GLU A 77 21.56 -3.61 -4.95
N LEU A 78 21.85 -2.34 -5.24
CA LEU A 78 21.26 -1.21 -4.54
C LEU A 78 19.81 -1.02 -4.98
N LYS A 79 18.90 -1.48 -4.14
CA LYS A 79 17.46 -1.35 -4.36
C LYS A 79 16.85 -0.24 -3.52
N THR A 80 15.67 0.20 -3.95
CA THR A 80 14.90 1.20 -3.22
C THR A 80 13.42 0.88 -3.25
N THR A 81 12.70 1.29 -2.21
CA THR A 81 11.24 1.34 -2.24
C THR A 81 10.73 2.55 -3.03
N GLU A 82 9.44 2.58 -3.33
CA GLU A 82 8.71 3.70 -3.90
C GLU A 82 7.86 4.40 -2.82
N GLY A 83 7.51 5.65 -3.07
CA GLY A 83 6.85 6.53 -2.10
C GLY A 83 7.82 7.42 -1.31
N ARG A 84 7.27 8.14 -0.32
CA ARG A 84 8.01 9.11 0.50
C ARG A 84 7.80 8.78 1.99
N PRO A 85 8.86 8.70 2.81
CA PRO A 85 10.28 8.72 2.41
C PRO A 85 10.68 7.42 1.69
N ARG A 86 11.61 7.54 0.74
CA ARG A 86 12.20 6.38 0.04
C ARG A 86 13.20 5.68 0.95
N LYS A 87 13.11 4.35 1.03
CA LYS A 87 14.08 3.51 1.76
C LYS A 87 15.05 2.86 0.76
N TYR A 88 16.32 2.73 1.16
CA TYR A 88 17.43 2.13 0.42
C TYR A 88 17.86 0.86 1.13
N TYR A 89 18.18 -0.17 0.36
CA TYR A 89 18.65 -1.45 0.89
C TYR A 89 19.56 -2.14 -0.13
N TYR A 90 20.37 -3.08 0.36
CA TYR A 90 21.22 -3.92 -0.47
C TYR A 90 20.64 -5.34 -0.50
N SER A 91 20.39 -5.86 -1.70
CA SER A 91 19.84 -7.20 -1.91
C SER A 91 20.45 -7.81 -3.17
N GLU A 92 20.95 -9.03 -3.04
CA GLU A 92 21.43 -9.84 -4.17
C GLU A 92 20.29 -10.65 -4.81
N ARG A 93 19.09 -10.63 -4.21
CA ARG A 93 17.91 -11.33 -4.71
C ARG A 93 17.40 -10.63 -5.96
N SER A 94 16.99 -11.40 -6.97
CA SER A 94 16.23 -10.85 -8.09
C SER A 94 14.86 -10.36 -7.61
N ASP A 95 14.22 -9.46 -8.36
CA ASP A 95 12.87 -8.96 -8.04
C ASP A 95 11.86 -10.12 -7.87
N SER A 96 11.96 -11.16 -8.72
CA SER A 96 11.11 -12.36 -8.61
C SER A 96 11.44 -13.20 -7.37
N ALA A 97 12.72 -13.28 -6.97
CA ALA A 97 13.11 -14.01 -5.77
C ALA A 97 12.66 -13.30 -4.48
N GLU A 98 12.62 -11.96 -4.47
CA GLU A 98 12.05 -11.20 -3.35
C GLU A 98 10.56 -11.45 -3.20
N VAL A 99 9.81 -11.42 -4.31
CA VAL A 99 8.37 -11.74 -4.30
C VAL A 99 8.14 -13.17 -3.81
N ALA A 100 8.87 -14.15 -4.37
CA ALA A 100 8.72 -15.54 -3.98
C ALA A 100 9.08 -15.79 -2.50
N ALA A 101 10.10 -15.10 -1.96
CA ALA A 101 10.44 -15.18 -0.55
C ALA A 101 9.29 -14.66 0.33
N VAL A 102 8.75 -13.49 0.01
CA VAL A 102 7.62 -12.89 0.75
C VAL A 102 6.36 -13.77 0.67
N GLU A 103 6.05 -14.31 -0.50
CA GLU A 103 4.87 -15.18 -0.70
C GLU A 103 5.01 -16.56 -0.05
N SER A 104 6.21 -17.16 -0.08
CA SER A 104 6.47 -18.47 0.54
C SER A 104 6.58 -18.39 2.07
N GLU A 105 7.06 -17.28 2.62
CA GLU A 105 7.20 -17.12 4.07
C GLU A 105 5.84 -16.91 4.75
N GLY A 106 4.83 -16.36 4.05
CA GLY A 106 3.43 -16.27 4.53
C GLY A 106 2.72 -17.62 4.72
N THR A 107 3.29 -18.72 4.19
CA THR A 107 2.75 -20.08 4.36
C THR A 107 3.47 -20.94 5.40
N SER A 108 4.56 -20.44 6.01
CA SER A 108 5.36 -21.20 6.97
C SER A 108 5.30 -20.62 8.38
N ALA A 109 4.51 -21.27 9.25
CA ALA A 109 4.57 -21.08 10.70
C ALA A 109 5.81 -21.78 11.28
N ALA A 110 6.98 -21.14 11.25
CA ALA A 110 8.13 -21.53 12.08
C ALA A 110 9.12 -20.37 12.29
N ALA A 111 9.59 -20.29 13.53
CA ALA A 111 10.35 -19.22 14.16
C ALA A 111 11.67 -18.83 13.47
N ASP A 112 11.92 -17.52 13.41
CA ASP A 112 13.19 -16.94 13.84
C ASP A 112 13.02 -15.46 14.19
N ALA A 113 13.57 -15.06 15.34
CA ALA A 113 13.43 -13.75 15.94
C ALA A 113 14.47 -12.76 15.34
N SER A 114 14.03 -11.85 14.47
CA SER A 114 14.64 -10.50 14.30
C SER A 114 13.88 -9.53 13.38
N ALA A 115 12.75 -9.90 12.77
CA ALA A 115 11.80 -8.96 12.20
C ALA A 115 10.39 -9.57 12.34
N LEU A 116 9.41 -8.81 12.81
CA LEU A 116 8.00 -9.23 12.86
C LEU A 116 7.56 -9.54 11.42
N LYS A 117 7.51 -10.83 11.08
CA LYS A 117 7.15 -11.30 9.74
C LYS A 117 5.64 -11.18 9.59
N ILE A 118 5.21 -10.18 8.83
CA ILE A 118 3.81 -9.85 8.58
C ILE A 118 3.30 -10.75 7.45
N ASP A 119 2.28 -11.54 7.73
CA ASP A 119 1.50 -12.26 6.72
C ASP A 119 0.50 -11.30 6.03
N GLU A 120 0.07 -11.61 4.81
CA GLU A 120 -0.88 -10.79 4.04
C GLU A 120 -2.19 -10.59 4.81
N HIS A 121 -2.63 -11.62 5.55
CA HIS A 121 -3.80 -11.55 6.43
C HIS A 121 -3.70 -10.48 7.53
N ALA A 122 -2.49 -10.16 7.99
CA ALA A 122 -2.28 -9.13 9.00
C ALA A 122 -2.46 -7.71 8.43
N LEU A 123 -2.51 -7.55 7.10
CA LEU A 123 -2.78 -6.26 6.46
C LEU A 123 -4.27 -5.89 6.48
N TYR A 124 -5.19 -6.85 6.57
CA TYR A 124 -6.62 -6.56 6.45
C TYR A 124 -7.18 -5.71 7.60
N PRO A 125 -6.84 -5.96 8.88
CA PRO A 125 -7.27 -5.09 9.98
C PRO A 125 -6.68 -3.69 9.86
N LEU A 126 -5.40 -3.57 9.46
CA LEU A 126 -4.73 -2.29 9.28
C LEU A 126 -5.37 -1.46 8.15
N LEU A 127 -5.68 -2.13 7.03
CA LEU A 127 -6.42 -1.50 5.94
C LEU A 127 -7.80 -1.07 6.40
N SER A 128 -8.52 -1.91 7.14
CA SER A 128 -9.87 -1.56 7.64
C SER A 128 -9.85 -0.37 8.59
N GLN A 129 -8.84 -0.28 9.46
CA GLN A 129 -8.61 0.89 10.30
C GLN A 129 -8.41 2.15 9.47
N TYR A 130 -7.47 2.12 8.52
CA TYR A 130 -7.19 3.24 7.62
C TYR A 130 -8.44 3.69 6.85
N LEU A 131 -9.20 2.74 6.30
CA LEU A 131 -10.43 3.02 5.54
C LEU A 131 -11.51 3.70 6.39
N TRP A 132 -11.66 3.27 7.64
CA TRP A 132 -12.60 3.88 8.56
C TRP A 132 -12.17 5.29 8.98
N GLU A 133 -10.90 5.45 9.40
CA GLU A 133 -10.39 6.71 9.94
C GLU A 133 -10.30 7.82 8.87
N GLU A 134 -9.82 7.48 7.66
CA GLU A 134 -9.62 8.48 6.61
C GLU A 134 -10.86 8.73 5.75
N PHE A 135 -11.65 7.69 5.46
CA PHE A 135 -12.74 7.77 4.49
C PHE A 135 -14.12 7.48 5.08
N GLY A 136 -14.21 7.03 6.34
CA GLY A 136 -15.48 6.58 6.93
C GLY A 136 -16.08 5.38 6.20
N VAL A 137 -15.24 4.57 5.55
CA VAL A 137 -15.67 3.39 4.78
C VAL A 137 -15.86 2.22 5.72
N PHE A 138 -17.06 1.64 5.70
CA PHE A 138 -17.38 0.41 6.41
C PHE A 138 -16.84 -0.79 5.62
N SER A 139 -15.73 -1.36 6.06
CA SER A 139 -15.06 -2.47 5.37
C SER A 139 -15.55 -3.85 5.82
N LYS A 140 -15.37 -4.84 4.95
CA LYS A 140 -15.58 -6.26 5.22
C LYS A 140 -14.56 -7.12 4.49
N ARG A 141 -13.92 -8.06 5.18
CA ARG A 141 -13.04 -9.08 4.58
C ARG A 141 -13.91 -10.12 3.85
N ILE A 142 -13.55 -10.44 2.60
CA ILE A 142 -14.09 -11.58 1.83
C ILE A 142 -13.16 -12.80 1.83
N ASP A 143 -13.37 -13.82 2.68
CA ASP A 143 -12.48 -15.00 2.71
C ASP A 143 -12.63 -15.91 1.48
N GLU A 144 -11.60 -16.02 0.64
CA GLU A 144 -11.60 -16.87 -0.55
C GLU A 144 -11.78 -18.36 -0.24
N LYS A 145 -11.46 -18.80 1.00
CA LYS A 145 -11.69 -20.19 1.45
C LYS A 145 -13.17 -20.48 1.66
N ARG A 146 -14.00 -19.45 1.81
CA ARG A 146 -15.46 -19.54 1.93
C ARG A 146 -16.17 -19.46 0.57
N SER A 147 -15.40 -19.52 -0.52
CA SER A 147 -15.90 -19.58 -1.89
C SER A 147 -16.19 -21.00 -2.37
N SER A 148 -17.17 -21.14 -3.26
CA SER A 148 -17.47 -22.41 -3.93
C SER A 148 -16.33 -22.77 -4.90
N ASN A 149 -15.58 -23.82 -4.62
CA ASN A 149 -14.43 -24.22 -5.44
C ASN A 149 -14.86 -25.01 -6.69
N LYS A 150 -15.56 -24.34 -7.61
CA LYS A 150 -16.13 -24.97 -8.81
C LYS A 150 -15.20 -24.98 -10.04
N ARG A 151 -14.04 -24.31 -9.96
CA ARG A 151 -13.16 -24.03 -11.12
C ARG A 151 -11.76 -24.65 -11.03
N GLY A 152 -11.51 -25.54 -10.08
CA GLY A 152 -10.23 -26.22 -9.90
C GLY A 152 -9.17 -25.37 -9.19
N PRO A 153 -7.94 -25.89 -9.05
CA PRO A 153 -6.84 -25.20 -8.35
C PRO A 153 -6.60 -23.81 -8.96
N ASN A 154 -6.48 -22.79 -8.11
CA ASN A 154 -6.25 -21.38 -8.47
C ASN A 154 -7.39 -20.65 -9.20
N GLY A 155 -8.53 -21.28 -9.46
CA GLY A 155 -9.68 -20.62 -10.08
C GLY A 155 -10.25 -19.46 -9.26
N ASN A 156 -10.12 -19.54 -7.93
CA ASN A 156 -10.62 -18.51 -7.00
C ASN A 156 -9.72 -17.27 -6.94
N ARG A 157 -8.45 -17.37 -7.35
CA ARG A 157 -7.47 -16.26 -7.29
C ARG A 157 -7.90 -15.05 -8.13
N TRP A 158 -8.62 -15.30 -9.22
CA TRP A 158 -9.06 -14.29 -10.19
C TRP A 158 -10.51 -13.89 -10.02
N LEU A 159 -11.09 -14.18 -8.86
CA LEU A 159 -12.52 -14.03 -8.67
C LEU A 159 -12.90 -13.10 -7.53
N TYR A 160 -12.24 -13.18 -6.38
CA TYR A 160 -12.72 -12.48 -5.19
C TYR A 160 -11.76 -11.38 -4.76
N PRO A 161 -12.27 -10.20 -4.40
CA PRO A 161 -11.44 -9.18 -3.77
C PRO A 161 -11.04 -9.58 -2.35
N ASP A 162 -9.95 -8.97 -1.88
CA ASP A 162 -9.42 -8.93 -0.51
C ASP A 162 -10.46 -8.56 0.55
N VAL A 163 -10.86 -7.31 0.37
CA VAL A 163 -11.69 -6.50 1.24
C VAL A 163 -12.64 -5.72 0.36
N VAL A 164 -13.87 -5.52 0.82
CA VAL A 164 -14.87 -4.67 0.20
C VAL A 164 -15.30 -3.61 1.19
N GLY A 165 -15.89 -2.51 0.72
CA GLY A 165 -16.30 -1.43 1.60
C GLY A 165 -17.50 -0.65 1.10
N MET A 166 -18.24 -0.06 2.02
CA MET A 166 -19.35 0.84 1.74
C MET A 166 -19.10 2.20 2.39
N GLU A 167 -19.16 3.26 1.60
CA GLU A 167 -19.13 4.65 2.06
C GLU A 167 -20.56 5.19 2.12
N ASP A 168 -20.93 5.82 3.24
CA ASP A 168 -22.21 6.53 3.38
C ASP A 168 -22.03 8.01 3.00
N LEU A 169 -22.55 8.39 1.82
CA LEU A 169 -22.48 9.76 1.32
C LEU A 169 -23.42 10.72 2.06
N GLY A 170 -24.39 10.18 2.79
CA GLY A 170 -25.42 10.93 3.51
C GLY A 170 -25.17 11.08 5.00
N LYS A 171 -24.02 10.63 5.52
CA LYS A 171 -23.70 10.64 6.96
C LYS A 171 -23.91 12.00 7.62
N GLU A 172 -23.45 13.06 6.96
CA GLU A 172 -23.53 14.44 7.45
C GLU A 172 -24.82 15.17 7.05
N TRP A 173 -25.72 14.51 6.32
CA TRP A 173 -26.95 15.14 5.85
C TRP A 173 -28.03 15.16 6.92
N HIS A 174 -28.80 16.24 6.91
CA HIS A 174 -30.03 16.33 7.69
C HIS A 174 -30.99 15.20 7.30
N ARG A 175 -31.74 14.67 8.27
CA ARG A 175 -32.59 13.49 8.09
C ARG A 175 -33.57 13.64 6.93
N GLU A 176 -34.21 14.79 6.81
CA GLU A 176 -35.21 15.11 5.79
C GLU A 176 -34.59 15.13 4.38
N VAL A 177 -33.33 15.55 4.25
CA VAL A 177 -32.59 15.49 2.98
C VAL A 177 -32.28 14.05 2.61
N ARG A 178 -31.89 13.22 3.60
CA ARG A 178 -31.69 11.77 3.39
C ARG A 178 -32.98 11.07 2.95
N ASP A 179 -34.11 11.46 3.54
CA ASP A 179 -35.42 10.91 3.19
C ASP A 179 -35.79 11.30 1.75
N CYS A 180 -35.56 12.54 1.33
CA CYS A 180 -35.76 12.98 -0.06
C CYS A 180 -34.93 12.19 -1.08
N VAL A 181 -33.63 12.01 -0.81
CA VAL A 181 -32.72 11.27 -1.72
C VAL A 181 -33.11 9.80 -1.84
N THR A 182 -33.54 9.19 -0.74
CA THR A 182 -34.03 7.81 -0.72
C THR A 182 -35.26 7.64 -1.62
N GLN A 183 -36.16 8.64 -1.66
CA GLN A 183 -37.33 8.62 -2.55
C GLN A 183 -36.96 8.79 -4.03
N TYR A 184 -35.92 9.56 -4.33
CA TYR A 184 -35.46 9.81 -5.70
C TYR A 184 -34.58 8.68 -6.30
N SER A 185 -34.26 7.64 -5.51
CA SER A 185 -33.35 6.55 -5.89
C SER A 185 -31.95 7.02 -6.32
N ASP A 186 -31.48 8.13 -5.76
CA ASP A 186 -30.12 8.62 -6.03
C ASP A 186 -29.08 7.87 -5.16
N LYS A 187 -27.80 7.93 -5.55
CA LYS A 187 -26.73 7.14 -4.93
C LYS A 187 -26.49 7.60 -3.49
N ARG A 188 -26.91 6.78 -2.52
CA ARG A 188 -26.63 6.97 -1.09
C ARG A 188 -25.26 6.43 -0.66
N THR A 189 -24.66 5.58 -1.49
CA THR A 189 -23.38 4.93 -1.17
C THR A 189 -22.39 4.96 -2.32
N LYS A 190 -21.10 4.87 -1.99
CA LYS A 190 -20.07 4.34 -2.89
C LYS A 190 -19.61 2.98 -2.40
N LEU A 191 -19.44 2.03 -3.31
CA LEU A 191 -18.88 0.73 -3.02
C LEU A 191 -17.41 0.69 -3.43
N TRP A 192 -16.61 0.10 -2.56
CA TRP A 192 -15.16 0.01 -2.68
C TRP A 192 -14.75 -1.46 -2.70
N SER A 193 -13.68 -1.77 -3.44
CA SER A 193 -13.14 -3.12 -3.56
C SER A 193 -11.61 -3.05 -3.61
N PHE A 194 -10.95 -3.90 -2.83
CA PHE A 194 -9.52 -3.85 -2.60
C PHE A 194 -8.90 -5.23 -2.83
N GLU A 195 -7.78 -5.25 -3.55
CA GLU A 195 -6.87 -6.39 -3.65
C GLU A 195 -5.59 -6.02 -2.89
N VAL A 196 -5.17 -6.85 -1.94
CA VAL A 196 -4.07 -6.53 -1.02
C VAL A 196 -2.87 -7.42 -1.31
N LYS A 197 -1.65 -6.87 -1.24
CA LYS A 197 -0.39 -7.59 -1.45
C LYS A 197 0.66 -7.17 -0.42
N LEU A 198 1.53 -8.08 -0.02
CA LEU A 198 2.68 -7.71 0.83
C LEU A 198 3.70 -6.85 0.06
N LEU A 199 4.16 -7.32 -1.09
CA LEU A 199 5.20 -6.68 -1.90
C LEU A 199 4.78 -6.61 -3.37
N ILE A 200 4.84 -5.41 -3.94
CA ILE A 200 4.75 -5.21 -5.38
C ILE A 200 6.08 -4.64 -5.89
N ASN A 201 6.66 -5.28 -6.89
CA ASN A 201 7.83 -4.78 -7.61
C ASN A 201 7.67 -5.05 -9.12
N ARG A 202 8.70 -4.76 -9.92
CA ARG A 202 8.64 -4.91 -11.38
C ARG A 202 8.34 -6.33 -11.87
N SER A 203 8.58 -7.34 -11.05
CA SER A 203 8.37 -8.72 -11.45
C SER A 203 6.90 -9.16 -11.37
N ASN A 204 6.11 -8.60 -10.45
CA ASN A 204 4.71 -8.99 -10.23
C ASN A 204 3.69 -7.86 -10.46
N VAL A 205 4.12 -6.60 -10.65
CA VAL A 205 3.22 -5.43 -10.76
C VAL A 205 2.06 -5.62 -11.74
N ARG A 206 2.30 -6.21 -12.92
CA ARG A 206 1.25 -6.46 -13.91
C ARG A 206 0.27 -7.52 -13.45
N GLU A 207 0.78 -8.63 -12.92
CA GLU A 207 -0.05 -9.74 -12.45
C GLU A 207 -0.97 -9.27 -11.32
N CYS A 208 -0.42 -8.63 -10.28
CA CYS A 208 -1.18 -8.09 -9.17
C CYS A 208 -2.18 -7.02 -9.64
N PHE A 209 -1.79 -6.14 -10.56
CA PHE A 209 -2.70 -5.13 -11.09
C PHE A 209 -3.87 -5.74 -11.87
N PHE A 210 -3.61 -6.71 -12.75
CA PHE A 210 -4.70 -7.36 -13.50
C PHE A 210 -5.57 -8.25 -12.62
N GLN A 211 -5.02 -8.79 -11.53
CA GLN A 211 -5.81 -9.46 -10.49
C GLN A 211 -6.79 -8.46 -9.85
N ALA A 212 -6.30 -7.28 -9.44
CA ALA A 212 -7.15 -6.21 -8.91
C ALA A 212 -8.21 -5.73 -9.93
N VAL A 213 -7.85 -5.61 -11.22
CA VAL A 213 -8.82 -5.32 -12.29
C VAL A 213 -9.91 -6.39 -12.34
N SER A 214 -9.55 -7.67 -12.36
CA SER A 214 -10.51 -8.78 -12.43
C SER A 214 -11.45 -8.80 -11.20
N ASN A 215 -10.88 -8.58 -10.01
CA ASN A 215 -11.58 -8.79 -8.75
C ASN A 215 -12.37 -7.56 -8.28
N SER A 216 -12.00 -6.36 -8.73
CA SER A 216 -12.50 -5.09 -8.17
C SER A 216 -13.14 -4.13 -9.17
N SER A 217 -13.21 -4.47 -10.48
CA SER A 217 -13.82 -3.57 -11.47
C SER A 217 -15.35 -3.44 -11.35
N TRP A 218 -15.99 -4.26 -10.51
CA TRP A 218 -17.44 -4.21 -10.29
C TRP A 218 -17.90 -3.03 -9.43
N ALA A 219 -17.01 -2.45 -8.62
CA ALA A 219 -17.31 -1.42 -7.63
C ALA A 219 -17.09 0.02 -8.16
N ASN A 220 -17.56 1.04 -7.42
CA ASN A 220 -17.30 2.44 -7.76
C ASN A 220 -15.80 2.75 -7.71
N PHE A 221 -15.10 2.22 -6.70
CA PHE A 221 -13.66 2.35 -6.54
C PHE A 221 -12.99 0.98 -6.41
N GLY A 222 -12.01 0.72 -7.26
CA GLY A 222 -11.16 -0.46 -7.19
C GLY A 222 -9.73 -0.05 -6.87
N TYR A 223 -9.13 -0.66 -5.85
CA TYR A 223 -7.78 -0.35 -5.39
C TYR A 223 -6.91 -1.60 -5.31
N LEU A 224 -5.66 -1.47 -5.75
CA LEU A 224 -4.57 -2.36 -5.37
C LEU A 224 -3.89 -1.75 -4.14
N VAL A 225 -3.67 -2.55 -3.12
CA VAL A 225 -3.05 -2.12 -1.85
C VAL A 225 -1.78 -2.91 -1.65
N ALA A 226 -0.69 -2.25 -1.23
CA ALA A 226 0.47 -2.99 -0.75
C ALA A 226 1.19 -2.34 0.43
N ALA A 227 1.70 -3.19 1.31
CA ALA A 227 2.60 -2.78 2.39
C ALA A 227 3.92 -2.23 1.85
N GLU A 228 4.45 -2.89 0.82
CA GLU A 228 5.68 -2.46 0.17
C GLU A 228 5.54 -2.33 -1.35
N LEU A 229 6.03 -1.20 -1.86
CA LEU A 229 6.25 -0.98 -3.28
C LEU A 229 7.76 -0.89 -3.53
N GLY A 230 8.34 -1.93 -4.11
CA GLY A 230 9.78 -2.07 -4.36
C GLY A 230 10.15 -1.81 -5.82
N GLY A 231 11.41 -1.47 -6.04
CA GLY A 231 12.00 -1.36 -7.38
C GLY A 231 11.78 -0.01 -8.06
N THR A 232 12.81 0.47 -8.75
CA THR A 232 12.74 1.70 -9.53
C THR A 232 11.72 1.56 -10.67
N ASP A 233 10.93 2.60 -10.89
CA ASP A 233 9.89 2.70 -11.94
C ASP A 233 8.63 1.84 -11.73
N THR A 234 8.53 1.04 -10.66
CA THR A 234 7.31 0.26 -10.38
C THR A 234 6.08 1.16 -10.23
N LEU A 235 6.21 2.31 -9.54
CA LEU A 235 5.11 3.29 -9.42
C LEU A 235 4.76 3.93 -10.77
N LYS A 236 5.75 4.11 -11.67
CA LYS A 236 5.52 4.65 -13.01
C LYS A 236 4.71 3.66 -13.85
N GLU A 237 5.01 2.37 -13.77
CA GLU A 237 4.23 1.32 -14.42
C GLU A 237 2.80 1.24 -13.88
N LEU A 238 2.60 1.31 -12.55
CA LEU A 238 1.27 1.40 -11.96
C LEU A 238 0.46 2.59 -12.50
N ARG A 239 1.08 3.77 -12.67
CA ARG A 239 0.41 4.95 -13.26
C ARG A 239 0.00 4.72 -14.72
N MET A 240 0.81 4.00 -15.50
CA MET A 240 0.46 3.65 -16.87
C MET A 240 -0.72 2.68 -16.93
N LEU A 241 -0.72 1.66 -16.05
CA LEU A 241 -1.80 0.68 -15.95
C LEU A 241 -3.11 1.33 -15.45
N PHE A 242 -3.02 2.23 -14.48
CA PHE A 242 -4.15 3.05 -14.01
C PHE A 242 -4.79 3.86 -15.15
N ALA A 243 -3.97 4.50 -16.00
CA ALA A 243 -4.49 5.31 -17.11
C ALA A 243 -5.39 4.47 -18.05
N ALA A 244 -5.05 3.20 -18.27
CA ALA A 244 -5.85 2.28 -19.07
C ALA A 244 -7.08 1.74 -18.32
N HIS A 245 -6.93 1.31 -17.06
CA HIS A 245 -7.95 0.47 -16.40
C HIS A 245 -8.62 1.08 -15.16
N GLY A 246 -8.08 2.16 -14.61
CA GLY A 246 -8.71 2.95 -13.55
C GLY A 246 -8.57 2.42 -12.12
N ILE A 247 -7.84 1.32 -11.89
CA ILE A 247 -7.55 0.81 -10.54
C ILE A 247 -6.53 1.72 -9.84
N GLY A 248 -6.90 2.24 -8.67
CA GLY A 248 -6.04 3.07 -7.84
C GLY A 248 -4.99 2.26 -7.09
N PHE A 249 -4.08 2.94 -6.40
CA PHE A 249 -3.05 2.32 -5.59
C PHE A 249 -2.92 3.00 -4.23
N ILE A 250 -3.01 2.19 -3.16
CA ILE A 250 -2.78 2.59 -1.77
C ILE A 250 -1.50 1.92 -1.29
N LYS A 251 -0.58 2.73 -0.76
CA LYS A 251 0.55 2.22 0.02
C LYS A 251 0.13 2.19 1.49
N LEU A 252 -0.03 1.00 2.03
CA LEU A 252 -0.39 0.79 3.42
C LEU A 252 0.87 0.89 4.27
N ASP A 253 0.85 1.71 5.31
CA ASP A 253 1.92 1.76 6.30
C ASP A 253 1.59 0.77 7.43
N VAL A 254 2.46 -0.24 7.58
CA VAL A 254 2.24 -1.34 8.52
C VAL A 254 2.61 -0.94 9.95
N ASP A 255 3.48 0.05 10.12
CA ASP A 255 3.90 0.53 11.43
C ASP A 255 2.86 1.50 12.00
N ASN A 256 2.27 2.34 11.13
CA ASN A 256 1.23 3.29 11.50
C ASN A 256 0.17 3.43 10.38
N PRO A 257 -1.00 2.76 10.47
CA PRO A 257 -2.04 2.83 9.45
C PRO A 257 -2.46 4.25 9.05
N ALA A 258 -2.45 5.21 9.97
CA ALA A 258 -2.79 6.61 9.69
C ALA A 258 -1.79 7.30 8.73
N ASP A 259 -0.55 6.82 8.64
CA ASP A 259 0.47 7.33 7.69
C ASP A 259 0.38 6.68 6.30
N SER A 260 -0.62 5.80 6.08
CA SER A 260 -0.88 5.20 4.77
C SER A 260 -1.29 6.24 3.73
N GLN A 261 -0.99 5.96 2.46
CA GLN A 261 -1.09 6.96 1.40
C GLN A 261 -1.78 6.42 0.14
N VAL A 262 -2.78 7.15 -0.34
CA VAL A 262 -3.29 7.00 -1.71
C VAL A 262 -2.27 7.61 -2.68
N LEU A 263 -1.42 6.78 -3.29
CA LEU A 263 -0.42 7.26 -4.27
C LEU A 263 -1.01 7.47 -5.67
N ILE A 264 -2.07 6.72 -5.98
CA ILE A 264 -2.86 6.84 -7.22
C ILE A 264 -4.35 6.76 -6.83
N PRO A 265 -5.12 7.85 -6.92
CA PRO A 265 -6.56 7.79 -6.67
C PRO A 265 -7.24 6.93 -7.74
N ALA A 266 -8.14 6.04 -7.33
CA ALA A 266 -8.90 5.22 -8.27
C ALA A 266 -9.81 6.09 -9.13
N ARG A 267 -10.09 5.61 -10.34
CA ARG A 267 -11.09 6.24 -11.20
C ARG A 267 -12.45 5.81 -10.71
N GLU A 268 -13.27 6.76 -10.32
CA GLU A 268 -14.65 6.50 -9.95
C GLU A 268 -15.41 5.94 -11.15
N ARG A 269 -16.10 4.82 -10.94
CA ARG A 269 -17.11 4.30 -11.87
C ARG A 269 -18.49 4.74 -11.42
N ASP A 270 -19.29 5.22 -12.35
CA ASP A 270 -20.65 5.64 -12.05
C ASP A 270 -21.53 4.47 -11.64
N GLU A 271 -21.45 3.37 -12.38
CA GLU A 271 -22.34 2.23 -12.20
C GLU A 271 -21.62 1.06 -11.54
N ILE A 272 -22.37 0.32 -10.72
CA ILE A 272 -21.94 -0.96 -10.17
C ILE A 272 -22.22 -2.02 -11.22
N ASP A 273 -21.23 -2.89 -11.49
CA ASP A 273 -21.45 -4.08 -12.29
C ASP A 273 -22.18 -5.14 -11.44
N TRP A 274 -23.51 -5.11 -11.49
CA TRP A 274 -24.35 -6.02 -10.72
C TRP A 274 -24.26 -7.47 -11.20
N ASP A 275 -23.89 -7.72 -12.45
CA ASP A 275 -23.69 -9.09 -12.94
C ASP A 275 -22.44 -9.72 -12.32
N MET A 276 -21.34 -8.96 -12.26
CA MET A 276 -20.16 -9.38 -11.51
C MET A 276 -20.46 -9.53 -10.02
N ALA A 277 -21.11 -8.55 -9.39
CA ALA A 277 -21.46 -8.62 -7.97
C ALA A 277 -22.39 -9.81 -7.64
N ASN A 278 -23.38 -10.10 -8.49
CA ASN A 278 -24.27 -11.25 -8.31
C ASN A 278 -23.50 -12.58 -8.40
N ARG A 279 -22.54 -12.67 -9.31
CA ARG A 279 -21.65 -13.82 -9.40
C ARG A 279 -20.83 -13.99 -8.12
N LEU A 280 -20.24 -12.92 -7.59
CA LEU A 280 -19.49 -12.96 -6.33
C LEU A 280 -20.38 -13.42 -5.16
N ALA A 281 -21.59 -12.87 -5.04
CA ALA A 281 -22.54 -13.23 -3.99
C ALA A 281 -23.04 -14.69 -4.10
N THR A 282 -23.13 -15.22 -5.32
CA THR A 282 -23.51 -16.63 -5.55
C THR A 282 -22.39 -17.59 -5.16
N GLU A 283 -21.14 -17.18 -5.37
CA GLU A 283 -19.99 -18.06 -5.19
C GLU A 283 -19.29 -17.89 -3.82
N ASN A 284 -19.41 -16.76 -3.11
CA ASN A 284 -18.77 -16.53 -1.81
C ASN A 284 -19.76 -16.05 -0.73
N ARG A 285 -19.73 -16.71 0.43
CA ARG A 285 -20.65 -16.43 1.55
C ARG A 285 -20.43 -15.09 2.23
N ASP A 286 -19.18 -14.62 2.32
CA ASP A 286 -18.84 -13.34 2.94
C ASP A 286 -19.25 -12.18 2.04
N PHE A 287 -19.06 -12.33 0.73
CA PHE A 287 -19.53 -11.34 -0.22
C PHE A 287 -21.06 -11.22 -0.20
N LEU A 288 -21.76 -12.35 -0.08
CA LEU A 288 -23.22 -12.36 0.11
C LEU A 288 -23.63 -11.64 1.41
N GLU A 289 -22.89 -11.85 2.49
CA GLU A 289 -23.14 -11.18 3.78
C GLU A 289 -22.92 -9.67 3.67
N TYR A 290 -21.83 -9.24 3.02
CA TYR A 290 -21.59 -7.84 2.69
C TYR A 290 -22.74 -7.21 1.88
N VAL A 291 -23.21 -7.87 0.82
CA VAL A 291 -24.35 -7.37 0.02
C VAL A 291 -25.63 -7.26 0.85
N LYS A 292 -25.85 -8.16 1.83
CA LYS A 292 -26.98 -8.06 2.76
C LYS A 292 -26.85 -6.84 3.67
N LEU A 293 -25.66 -6.50 4.15
CA LEU A 293 -25.41 -5.30 4.95
C LEU A 293 -25.64 -4.02 4.13
N VAL A 294 -25.16 -3.98 2.89
CA VAL A 294 -25.44 -2.87 1.96
C VAL A 294 -26.94 -2.72 1.71
N LYS A 295 -27.65 -3.84 1.47
CA LYS A 295 -29.11 -3.84 1.33
C LYS A 295 -29.79 -3.33 2.60
N GLN A 296 -29.35 -3.78 3.78
CA GLN A 296 -29.91 -3.34 5.06
C GLN A 296 -29.73 -1.83 5.23
N PHE A 297 -28.55 -1.28 4.89
CA PHE A 297 -28.30 0.16 4.91
C PHE A 297 -29.27 0.93 3.99
N TYR A 298 -29.56 0.43 2.80
CA TYR A 298 -30.58 1.04 1.94
C TYR A 298 -31.99 1.01 2.55
N GLN A 299 -32.30 0.01 3.37
CA GLN A 299 -33.61 -0.12 4.02
C GLN A 299 -33.74 0.71 5.30
N THR A 300 -32.68 0.81 6.10
CA THR A 300 -32.69 1.44 7.43
C THR A 300 -32.11 2.85 7.43
N GLY A 301 -31.18 3.13 6.52
CA GLY A 301 -30.36 4.35 6.51
C GLY A 301 -29.28 4.42 7.57
N GLU A 302 -28.96 3.29 8.20
CA GLU A 302 -27.95 3.20 9.24
C GLU A 302 -27.08 1.96 9.03
N ALA A 303 -25.75 2.17 9.07
CA ALA A 303 -24.76 1.11 9.12
C ALA A 303 -24.30 0.96 10.57
N ARG A 304 -24.50 -0.22 11.17
CA ARG A 304 -24.11 -0.49 12.56
C ARG A 304 -22.65 -0.93 12.59
N PRO A 305 -21.72 -0.19 13.20
CA PRO A 305 -20.29 -0.51 13.21
C PRO A 305 -19.99 -1.98 13.56
N ALA A 306 -20.70 -2.56 14.54
CA ALA A 306 -20.52 -3.94 15.00
C ALA A 306 -20.73 -5.03 13.93
N ASP A 307 -21.43 -4.74 12.84
CA ASP A 307 -21.65 -5.68 11.75
C ASP A 307 -20.49 -5.67 10.72
N TRP A 308 -19.60 -4.68 10.80
CA TRP A 308 -18.49 -4.42 9.88
C TRP A 308 -17.13 -4.62 10.55
N ASP A 309 -16.07 -4.67 9.76
CA ASP A 309 -14.71 -4.89 10.26
C ASP A 309 -14.03 -3.55 10.63
N VAL A 310 -14.80 -2.62 11.18
CA VAL A 310 -14.31 -1.31 11.62
C VAL A 310 -13.67 -1.43 13.02
N PRO A 311 -12.66 -0.60 13.35
CA PRO A 311 -12.06 -0.60 14.68
C PRO A 311 -13.12 -0.35 15.76
N GLU A 312 -13.02 -1.05 16.90
CA GLU A 312 -13.81 -0.70 18.07
C GLU A 312 -13.45 0.73 18.48
N THR A 313 -14.41 1.64 18.33
CA THR A 313 -14.28 2.99 18.87
C THR A 313 -14.41 2.85 20.38
N GLY A 314 -13.27 2.94 21.08
CA GLY A 314 -13.28 3.06 22.53
C GLY A 314 -13.94 4.39 22.89
N ASP A 315 -15.18 4.32 23.37
CA ASP A 315 -15.81 5.40 24.15
C ASP A 315 -15.15 5.51 25.54
#